data_AF-A9BQ08-F1
#
_entry.id   AF-A9BQ08-F1
#
_cell.length_a   1.000
_cell.length_b   1.000
_cell.length_c   1.000
_cell.angle_alpha   90.00
_cell.angle_beta   90.00
_cell.angle_gamma   90.00
#
_symmetry.space_group_name_H-M   'P 1'
#
loop_
_entity.id
_entity.type
_entity.pdbx_description
1 polymer ?
#
loop_
_entity_poly.entity_id
_entity_poly.type
_entity_poly.pdbx_seq_one_letter_code
_entity_poly.pdbx_strand_id
1 'polypeptide(L)'
;MKKFHIIFTIALLFLIPKTAFCKGWLDVSTTYNRYIGWACQPGSADPVGIHIYADGHYIGGGNAAIVREFAVQYACNSITSRHGFDISIDVPAVLLDGTIRDVTVYAIYANNRSERLNNTPVKLKFFALPGKEKPTVIGDVVGRDLGSQEVGSLGHIGIWDGRNVLEAIGYGDANDTIKETPWSSFSSKPNLWKTISPVWQGDFRQRFCDESVCWHRQNDNGVLYLLGNQTRTTWLQEMAARSAYVKYKIGASYTLSAYFTPARQGLSYWTKSFCSPFASQCQMTKVERKPIRGFYRCDGLVLDAWTSTAIRGGTPLLGQEIYAAPHQSVVDSWNRQMSYQIAWNRIITPANVHANLQQRNW
;
A
#
# COMPACT_ATOMS: atom_id res chain seq x y z
N MET A 1 26.49 -53.36 -55.43
CA MET A 1 26.35 -53.01 -53.99
C MET A 1 25.63 -54.18 -53.31
N LYS A 2 26.28 -55.31 -52.98
CA LYS A 2 26.85 -55.71 -51.66
C LYS A 2 25.99 -55.17 -50.49
N LYS A 3 25.03 -55.94 -49.94
CA LYS A 3 25.10 -57.02 -48.92
C LYS A 3 25.43 -56.53 -47.48
N PHE A 4 24.75 -57.18 -46.50
CA PHE A 4 24.97 -57.21 -45.04
C PHE A 4 24.46 -56.00 -44.24
N HIS A 5 23.89 -56.09 -43.04
CA HIS A 5 23.28 -57.09 -42.14
C HIS A 5 22.77 -56.26 -40.92
N ILE A 6 22.17 -56.90 -39.91
CA ILE A 6 21.95 -56.47 -38.51
C ILE A 6 20.44 -56.51 -38.20
N ILE A 7 19.89 -57.64 -37.75
CA ILE A 7 20.02 -58.29 -36.42
C ILE A 7 19.36 -57.45 -35.32
N PHE A 8 18.19 -57.95 -34.88
CA PHE A 8 17.77 -58.07 -33.48
C PHE A 8 18.22 -56.96 -32.52
N THR A 9 17.29 -56.06 -32.20
CA THR A 9 17.28 -55.36 -30.90
C THR A 9 15.85 -54.91 -30.57
N ILE A 10 14.97 -55.89 -30.35
CA ILE A 10 13.78 -55.73 -29.51
C ILE A 10 14.29 -55.76 -28.06
N ALA A 11 14.72 -54.61 -27.53
CA ALA A 11 14.90 -54.33 -26.09
C ALA A 11 15.66 -53.00 -25.92
N LEU A 12 14.95 -51.87 -25.78
CA LEU A 12 15.28 -50.71 -24.93
C LEU A 12 14.41 -49.48 -25.32
N LEU A 13 13.09 -49.57 -25.15
CA LEU A 13 12.22 -48.38 -25.18
C LEU A 13 11.22 -48.33 -24.01
N PHE A 14 11.44 -49.18 -22.99
CA PHE A 14 10.82 -49.05 -21.68
C PHE A 14 11.89 -48.58 -20.71
N LEU A 15 11.90 -47.29 -20.38
CA LEU A 15 12.59 -46.58 -19.28
C LEU A 15 12.71 -45.13 -19.78
N ILE A 16 11.95 -44.13 -19.33
CA ILE A 16 11.58 -43.78 -17.96
C ILE A 16 10.30 -42.92 -18.05
N PRO A 17 9.15 -43.28 -17.46
CA PRO A 17 8.19 -42.25 -17.10
C PRO A 17 8.83 -41.51 -15.92
N LYS A 18 9.33 -40.29 -16.16
CA LYS A 18 9.53 -39.34 -15.05
C LYS A 18 8.13 -38.96 -14.60
N THR A 19 7.50 -39.81 -13.80
CA THR A 19 6.32 -39.44 -13.03
C THR A 19 6.77 -38.32 -12.11
N ALA A 20 6.58 -37.08 -12.55
CA ALA A 20 6.49 -35.96 -11.65
C ALA A 20 5.26 -36.26 -10.78
N PHE A 21 5.46 -37.00 -9.70
CA PHE A 21 4.38 -37.34 -8.79
C PHE A 21 3.82 -36.02 -8.26
N CYS A 22 2.54 -35.77 -8.52
CA CYS A 22 1.88 -34.59 -8.01
C CYS A 22 1.80 -34.72 -6.49
N LYS A 23 2.43 -33.78 -5.78
CA LYS A 23 2.62 -33.79 -4.32
C LYS A 23 1.35 -33.35 -3.58
N GLY A 24 0.49 -32.64 -4.30
CA GLY A 24 -0.80 -32.15 -3.86
C GLY A 24 -1.25 -30.95 -4.68
N TRP A 25 -2.53 -30.62 -4.57
CA TRP A 25 -3.18 -29.56 -5.32
C TRP A 25 -4.30 -28.94 -4.48
N LEU A 26 -4.44 -27.60 -4.56
CA LEU A 26 -5.62 -26.90 -4.05
C LEU A 26 -6.72 -26.86 -5.11
N ASP A 27 -7.93 -27.22 -4.71
CA ASP A 27 -9.11 -27.13 -5.54
C ASP A 27 -9.55 -25.67 -5.76
N VAL A 28 -10.22 -25.43 -6.89
CA VAL A 28 -10.74 -24.10 -7.28
C VAL A 28 -11.79 -23.53 -6.31
N SER A 29 -12.40 -24.38 -5.49
CA SER A 29 -13.36 -24.02 -4.46
C SER A 29 -12.73 -23.46 -3.18
N THR A 30 -11.39 -23.45 -3.09
CA THR A 30 -10.65 -22.86 -1.97
C THR A 30 -10.95 -21.37 -1.82
N THR A 31 -11.24 -20.95 -0.59
CA THR A 31 -11.43 -19.54 -0.19
C THR A 31 -10.42 -19.17 0.89
N TYR A 32 -10.42 -17.89 1.32
CA TYR A 32 -9.49 -17.39 2.33
C TYR A 32 -9.59 -18.12 3.70
N ASN A 33 -10.74 -18.69 4.03
CA ASN A 33 -11.02 -19.37 5.30
C ASN A 33 -11.38 -20.86 5.17
N ARG A 34 -11.39 -21.42 3.95
CA ARG A 34 -11.65 -22.84 3.70
C ARG A 34 -10.77 -23.36 2.57
N TYR A 35 -9.90 -24.30 2.89
CA TYR A 35 -8.90 -24.84 1.99
C TYR A 35 -9.27 -26.28 1.63
N ILE A 36 -9.53 -26.51 0.34
CA ILE A 36 -9.96 -27.81 -0.16
C ILE A 36 -8.92 -28.29 -1.16
N GLY A 37 -8.56 -29.56 -1.09
CA GLY A 37 -7.59 -30.12 -2.01
C GLY A 37 -7.22 -31.54 -1.68
N TRP A 38 -6.04 -31.93 -2.14
CA TRP A 38 -5.44 -33.21 -1.80
C TRP A 38 -3.93 -33.06 -1.70
N ALA A 39 -3.31 -33.91 -0.88
CA ALA A 39 -1.87 -34.03 -0.81
C ALA A 39 -1.50 -35.43 -0.32
N CYS A 40 -0.33 -35.91 -0.74
CA CYS A 40 0.13 -37.23 -0.35
C CYS A 40 1.66 -37.31 -0.43
N GLN A 41 2.19 -38.31 0.24
CA GLN A 41 3.53 -38.80 -0.03
C GLN A 41 3.43 -39.87 -1.12
N PRO A 42 4.08 -39.71 -2.28
CA PRO A 42 4.01 -40.70 -3.35
C PRO A 42 4.38 -42.11 -2.87
N GLY A 43 3.57 -43.10 -3.22
CA GLY A 43 3.75 -44.49 -2.79
C GLY A 43 3.24 -44.80 -1.37
N SER A 44 2.71 -43.81 -0.64
CA SER A 44 2.19 -44.01 0.71
C SER A 44 0.66 -44.03 0.74
N ALA A 45 0.10 -44.92 1.55
CA ALA A 45 -1.32 -44.94 1.91
C ALA A 45 -1.63 -44.03 3.11
N ASP A 46 -0.61 -43.58 3.83
CA ASP A 46 -0.77 -42.79 5.04
C ASP A 46 -1.17 -41.34 4.72
N PRO A 47 -2.13 -40.77 5.45
CA PRO A 47 -2.43 -39.34 5.38
C PRO A 47 -1.21 -38.49 5.70
N VAL A 48 -1.10 -37.34 5.04
CA VAL A 48 -0.07 -36.34 5.31
C VAL A 48 -0.66 -35.15 6.08
N GLY A 49 0.17 -34.51 6.89
CA GLY A 49 -0.19 -33.23 7.51
C GLY A 49 -0.27 -32.13 6.46
N ILE A 50 -1.09 -31.11 6.71
CA ILE A 50 -1.26 -29.94 5.86
C ILE A 50 -0.98 -28.71 6.69
N HIS A 51 -0.03 -27.88 6.26
CA HIS A 51 0.22 -26.57 6.85
C HIS A 51 -0.06 -25.47 5.82
N ILE A 52 -0.81 -24.45 6.24
CA ILE A 52 -1.30 -23.38 5.38
C ILE A 52 -0.70 -22.06 5.89
N TYR A 53 -0.11 -21.30 4.97
CA TYR A 53 0.58 -20.05 5.25
C TYR A 53 0.06 -18.93 4.36
N ALA A 54 -0.18 -17.74 4.93
CA ALA A 54 -0.48 -16.52 4.19
C ALA A 54 0.65 -15.51 4.35
N ASP A 55 1.21 -15.03 3.24
CA ASP A 55 2.38 -14.13 3.20
C ASP A 55 3.53 -14.62 4.11
N GLY A 56 3.75 -15.95 4.12
CA GLY A 56 4.78 -16.61 4.93
C GLY A 56 4.42 -16.89 6.41
N HIS A 57 3.25 -16.46 6.89
CA HIS A 57 2.80 -16.69 8.26
C HIS A 57 1.89 -17.92 8.35
N TYR A 58 2.14 -18.81 9.31
CA TYR A 58 1.28 -19.97 9.55
C TYR A 58 -0.11 -19.51 10.01
N ILE A 59 -1.16 -19.92 9.30
CA ILE A 59 -2.54 -19.57 9.64
C ILE A 59 -3.37 -20.75 10.09
N GLY A 60 -2.94 -21.98 9.82
CA GLY A 60 -3.66 -23.18 10.25
C GLY A 60 -3.23 -24.43 9.48
N GLY A 61 -3.87 -25.55 9.78
CA GLY A 61 -3.50 -26.84 9.23
C GLY A 61 -4.45 -27.96 9.62
N GLY A 62 -4.19 -29.14 9.09
CA GLY A 62 -5.02 -30.33 9.27
C GLY A 62 -4.35 -31.57 8.68
N ASN A 63 -5.13 -32.58 8.34
CA ASN A 63 -4.64 -33.81 7.72
C ASN A 63 -5.37 -34.11 6.41
N ALA A 64 -4.65 -34.66 5.45
CA ALA A 64 -5.18 -35.11 4.17
C ALA A 64 -5.68 -36.56 4.27
N ALA A 65 -6.79 -36.78 4.99
CA ALA A 65 -7.35 -38.09 5.28
C ALA A 65 -8.77 -38.32 4.73
N ILE A 66 -9.22 -37.48 3.79
CA ILE A 66 -10.56 -37.57 3.18
C ILE A 66 -10.46 -38.36 1.87
N VAL A 67 -11.49 -39.16 1.57
CA VAL A 67 -11.58 -39.92 0.31
C VAL A 67 -11.77 -38.97 -0.87
N ARG A 68 -11.01 -39.20 -1.95
CA ARG A 68 -11.10 -38.49 -3.23
C ARG A 68 -11.38 -39.45 -4.39
N GLU A 69 -11.54 -38.90 -5.58
CA GLU A 69 -11.64 -39.65 -6.82
C GLU A 69 -10.39 -40.51 -7.10
N PHE A 70 -10.56 -41.59 -7.87
CA PHE A 70 -9.47 -42.52 -8.19
C PHE A 70 -8.28 -41.85 -8.90
N ALA A 71 -8.49 -40.73 -9.59
CA ALA A 71 -7.39 -39.97 -10.20
C ALA A 71 -6.36 -39.50 -9.17
N VAL A 72 -6.78 -39.14 -7.95
CA VAL A 72 -5.89 -38.77 -6.85
C VAL A 72 -5.10 -39.99 -6.36
N GLN A 73 -5.74 -41.15 -6.25
CA GLN A 73 -5.06 -42.40 -5.90
C GLN A 73 -3.94 -42.72 -6.89
N TYR A 74 -4.22 -42.65 -8.19
CA TYR A 74 -3.24 -42.87 -9.24
C TYR A 74 -2.11 -41.83 -9.21
N ALA A 75 -2.43 -40.54 -9.02
CA ALA A 75 -1.45 -39.48 -8.90
C ALA A 75 -0.49 -39.66 -7.71
N CYS A 76 -1.03 -40.17 -6.59
CA CYS A 76 -0.27 -40.51 -5.40
C CYS A 76 0.48 -41.84 -5.49
N ASN A 77 0.25 -42.65 -6.53
CA ASN A 77 0.71 -44.04 -6.59
C ASN A 77 0.38 -44.83 -5.30
N SER A 78 -0.84 -44.64 -4.81
CA SER A 78 -1.31 -45.18 -3.53
C SER A 78 -2.31 -46.32 -3.77
N ILE A 79 -2.46 -47.20 -2.79
CA ILE A 79 -3.53 -48.22 -2.78
C ILE A 79 -4.89 -47.66 -2.32
N THR A 80 -4.92 -46.41 -1.85
CA THR A 80 -6.12 -45.70 -1.39
C THR A 80 -6.22 -44.31 -2.03
N SER A 81 -7.44 -43.78 -2.15
CA SER A 81 -7.70 -42.38 -2.52
C SER A 81 -7.89 -41.44 -1.31
N ARG A 82 -7.56 -41.90 -0.10
CA ARG A 82 -7.76 -41.17 1.17
C ARG A 82 -6.66 -40.13 1.40
N HIS A 83 -6.58 -39.16 0.49
CA HIS A 83 -5.53 -38.13 0.40
C HIS A 83 -6.11 -36.72 0.25
N GLY A 84 -7.42 -36.55 0.41
CA GLY A 84 -8.10 -35.26 0.36
C GLY A 84 -8.08 -34.52 1.70
N PHE A 85 -8.22 -33.21 1.64
CA PHE A 85 -8.46 -32.36 2.81
C PHE A 85 -9.53 -31.31 2.52
N ASP A 86 -10.23 -30.90 3.57
CA ASP A 86 -11.18 -29.79 3.61
C ASP A 86 -11.01 -29.15 4.99
N ILE A 87 -10.26 -28.05 5.03
CA ILE A 87 -9.77 -27.43 6.26
C ILE A 87 -10.36 -26.03 6.36
N SER A 88 -11.23 -25.83 7.33
CA SER A 88 -11.68 -24.50 7.75
C SER A 88 -10.68 -23.91 8.73
N ILE A 89 -10.32 -22.64 8.53
CA ILE A 89 -9.37 -21.92 9.37
C ILE A 89 -10.07 -20.70 9.98
N ASP A 90 -9.88 -20.49 11.28
CA ASP A 90 -10.17 -19.21 11.92
C ASP A 90 -9.04 -18.23 11.57
N VAL A 91 -9.29 -17.38 10.58
CA VAL A 91 -8.26 -16.51 10.01
C VAL A 91 -7.95 -15.38 10.99
N PRO A 92 -6.69 -15.17 11.38
CA PRO A 92 -6.32 -14.08 12.27
C PRO A 92 -6.86 -12.73 11.79
N ALA A 93 -7.49 -11.95 12.68
CA ALA A 93 -8.14 -10.67 12.37
C ALA A 93 -7.21 -9.61 11.73
N VAL A 94 -5.88 -9.76 11.90
CA VAL A 94 -4.87 -8.92 11.24
C VAL A 94 -4.77 -9.18 9.73
N LEU A 95 -5.15 -10.38 9.28
CA LEU A 95 -5.14 -10.74 7.86
C LEU A 95 -6.45 -10.39 7.15
N LEU A 96 -7.50 -10.07 7.91
CA LEU A 96 -8.84 -9.73 7.42
C LEU A 96 -8.98 -8.24 7.11
N ASP A 97 -8.16 -7.74 6.17
CA ASP A 97 -8.04 -6.33 5.77
C ASP A 97 -8.48 -6.09 4.30
N GLY A 98 -9.11 -7.08 3.67
CA GLY A 98 -9.61 -6.99 2.29
C GLY A 98 -8.53 -7.14 1.22
N THR A 99 -7.29 -7.41 1.60
CA THR A 99 -6.16 -7.50 0.66
C THR A 99 -6.09 -8.86 -0.04
N ILE A 100 -5.41 -8.88 -1.19
CA ILE A 100 -5.01 -10.12 -1.85
C ILE A 100 -3.68 -10.57 -1.23
N ARG A 101 -3.62 -11.83 -0.81
CA ARG A 101 -2.46 -12.43 -0.16
C ARG A 101 -1.94 -13.62 -0.94
N ASP A 102 -0.64 -13.87 -0.84
CA ASP A 102 -0.02 -15.08 -1.38
C ASP A 102 -0.17 -16.21 -0.36
N VAL A 103 -0.96 -17.23 -0.70
CA VAL A 103 -1.21 -18.38 0.16
C VAL A 103 -0.43 -19.58 -0.33
N THR A 104 0.44 -20.08 0.54
CA THR A 104 1.28 -21.25 0.29
C THR A 104 0.84 -22.41 1.19
N VAL A 105 0.71 -23.60 0.63
CA VAL A 105 0.34 -24.80 1.38
C VAL A 105 1.45 -25.82 1.27
N TYR A 106 1.75 -26.48 2.38
CA TYR A 106 2.74 -27.55 2.48
C TYR A 106 2.10 -28.85 2.95
N ALA A 107 2.49 -29.95 2.31
CA ALA A 107 2.30 -31.29 2.83
C ALA A 107 3.45 -31.58 3.81
N ILE A 108 3.12 -32.09 5.00
CA ILE A 108 4.07 -32.47 6.05
C ILE A 108 4.04 -33.98 6.19
N TYR A 109 5.17 -34.61 5.95
CA TYR A 109 5.33 -36.05 6.00
C TYR A 109 5.72 -36.54 7.40
N ALA A 110 5.52 -37.82 7.68
CA ALA A 110 5.81 -38.42 8.99
C ALA A 110 7.29 -38.27 9.43
N ASN A 111 8.21 -38.07 8.48
CA ASN A 111 9.63 -37.81 8.73
C ASN A 111 9.95 -36.31 8.92
N ASN A 112 8.93 -35.47 9.14
CA ASN A 112 9.00 -34.01 9.25
C ASN A 112 9.54 -33.27 8.02
N ARG A 113 9.68 -33.95 6.87
CA ARG A 113 9.93 -33.25 5.61
C ARG A 113 8.63 -32.58 5.17
N SER A 114 8.77 -31.37 4.66
CA SER A 114 7.67 -30.60 4.10
C SER A 114 7.87 -30.36 2.61
N GLU A 115 6.81 -30.50 1.83
CA GLU A 115 6.83 -30.15 0.41
C GLU A 115 5.68 -29.22 0.06
N ARG A 116 5.96 -28.19 -0.74
CA ARG A 116 4.95 -27.24 -1.20
C ARG A 116 4.03 -27.90 -2.23
N LEU A 117 2.72 -27.64 -2.12
CA LEU A 117 1.73 -28.10 -3.10
C LEU A 117 1.96 -27.43 -4.46
N ASN A 118 1.71 -28.17 -5.55
CA ASN A 118 2.19 -27.83 -6.89
C ASN A 118 1.63 -26.50 -7.43
N ASN A 119 0.37 -26.17 -7.11
CA ASN A 119 -0.28 -24.95 -7.60
C ASN A 119 -0.23 -23.80 -6.59
N THR A 120 0.68 -23.84 -5.61
CA THR A 120 0.86 -22.76 -4.62
C THR A 120 2.24 -22.10 -4.76
N PRO A 121 2.38 -20.78 -4.50
CA PRO A 121 1.38 -19.88 -3.90
C PRO A 121 0.19 -19.55 -4.83
N VAL A 122 -1.00 -19.46 -4.24
CA VAL A 122 -2.21 -18.92 -4.90
C VAL A 122 -2.52 -17.53 -4.36
N LYS A 123 -3.06 -16.65 -5.21
CA LYS A 123 -3.51 -15.32 -4.81
C LYS A 123 -4.97 -15.37 -4.38
N LEU A 124 -5.24 -15.23 -3.09
CA LEU A 124 -6.60 -15.22 -2.54
C LEU A 124 -6.93 -13.84 -1.97
N LYS A 125 -8.14 -13.35 -2.24
CA LYS A 125 -8.67 -12.14 -1.60
C LYS A 125 -9.23 -12.51 -0.23
N PHE A 126 -8.67 -11.93 0.81
CA PHE A 126 -9.16 -12.10 2.18
C PHE A 126 -10.34 -11.17 2.41
N PHE A 127 -11.29 -11.62 3.23
CA PHE A 127 -12.40 -10.77 3.65
C PHE A 127 -11.88 -9.59 4.49
N ALA A 128 -12.52 -8.44 4.39
CA ALA A 128 -12.25 -7.32 5.30
C ALA A 128 -13.27 -7.37 6.43
N LEU A 129 -12.82 -7.33 7.68
CA LEU A 129 -13.74 -7.02 8.77
C LEU A 129 -14.37 -5.65 8.54
N PRO A 130 -15.64 -5.42 8.94
CA PRO A 130 -16.26 -4.11 8.82
C PRO A 130 -15.38 -3.01 9.44
N GLY A 131 -15.06 -1.97 8.67
CA GLY A 131 -14.16 -0.88 9.09
C GLY A 131 -12.67 -1.16 8.90
N LYS A 132 -12.27 -2.35 8.44
CA LYS A 132 -10.89 -2.70 8.06
C LYS A 132 -10.66 -2.74 6.56
N GLU A 133 -11.61 -2.27 5.77
CA GLU A 133 -11.51 -2.27 4.32
C GLU A 133 -10.32 -1.43 3.86
N LYS A 134 -9.48 -2.00 3.01
CA LYS A 134 -8.41 -1.26 2.35
C LYS A 134 -8.96 -0.01 1.63
N PRO A 135 -8.40 1.19 1.88
CA PRO A 135 -8.78 2.38 1.16
C PRO A 135 -8.58 2.19 -0.34
N THR A 136 -9.54 2.69 -1.12
CA THR A 136 -9.51 2.57 -2.58
C THR A 136 -9.33 3.92 -3.27
N VAL A 137 -9.50 5.04 -2.57
CA VAL A 137 -9.42 6.38 -3.16
C VAL A 137 -8.17 7.08 -2.65
N ILE A 138 -7.33 7.56 -3.58
CA ILE A 138 -6.13 8.32 -3.23
C ILE A 138 -6.50 9.58 -2.42
N GLY A 139 -5.64 10.01 -1.52
CA GLY A 139 -5.87 11.20 -0.69
C GLY A 139 -6.82 10.97 0.49
N ASP A 140 -7.51 9.82 0.55
CA ASP A 140 -8.35 9.47 1.70
C ASP A 140 -7.55 9.56 3.00
N VAL A 141 -8.21 10.06 4.03
CA VAL A 141 -7.68 10.09 5.39
C VAL A 141 -8.12 8.82 6.10
N VAL A 142 -7.14 8.13 6.66
CA VAL A 142 -7.34 6.93 7.46
C VAL A 142 -7.01 7.21 8.90
N GLY A 143 -7.68 6.53 9.83
CA GLY A 143 -7.48 6.74 11.25
C GLY A 143 -7.54 5.46 12.07
N ARG A 144 -6.89 5.49 13.23
CA ARG A 144 -6.86 4.38 14.21
C ARG A 144 -6.44 4.85 15.60
N ASP A 145 -6.61 4.00 16.59
CA ASP A 145 -6.00 4.18 17.90
C ASP A 145 -4.60 3.51 17.95
N LEU A 146 -3.64 4.10 18.66
CA LEU A 146 -2.28 3.56 18.75
C LEU A 146 -2.04 2.62 19.95
N GLY A 147 -2.99 2.52 20.88
CA GLY A 147 -2.90 1.64 22.05
C GLY A 147 -1.85 2.03 23.10
N SER A 148 -1.13 3.16 22.96
CA SER A 148 -0.20 3.68 23.98
C SER A 148 -0.90 4.65 24.95
N GLN A 149 -0.58 4.59 26.25
CA GLN A 149 -1.21 5.44 27.28
C GLN A 149 -0.92 6.95 27.12
N GLU A 150 0.17 7.34 26.47
CA GLU A 150 0.60 8.75 26.39
C GLU A 150 0.06 9.51 25.15
N VAL A 151 -0.39 8.80 24.12
CA VAL A 151 -0.77 9.38 22.80
C VAL A 151 -1.99 8.68 22.20
N GLY A 152 -2.18 7.39 22.53
CA GLY A 152 -3.23 6.53 22.01
C GLY A 152 -4.65 6.91 22.44
N SER A 153 -4.85 7.82 23.39
CA SER A 153 -6.17 8.34 23.75
C SER A 153 -6.69 9.45 22.82
N LEU A 154 -5.82 10.06 21.99
CA LEU A 154 -6.20 11.13 21.05
C LEU A 154 -6.39 10.63 19.61
N GLY A 155 -5.96 9.40 19.34
CA GLY A 155 -6.01 8.76 18.03
C GLY A 155 -4.86 9.11 17.10
N HIS A 156 -4.87 8.54 15.90
CA HIS A 156 -3.82 8.71 14.90
C HIS A 156 -4.37 8.67 13.49
N ILE A 157 -3.89 9.56 12.62
CA ILE A 157 -4.34 9.65 11.23
C ILE A 157 -3.19 9.72 10.23
N GLY A 158 -3.46 9.30 9.01
CA GLY A 158 -2.54 9.40 7.89
C GLY A 158 -3.27 9.58 6.56
N ILE A 159 -2.52 9.73 5.47
CA ILE A 159 -3.06 9.90 4.12
C ILE A 159 -2.76 8.65 3.29
N TRP A 160 -3.77 8.12 2.62
CA TRP A 160 -3.61 7.05 1.66
C TRP A 160 -3.02 7.57 0.34
N ASP A 161 -1.85 7.06 -0.05
CA ASP A 161 -1.17 7.47 -1.29
C ASP A 161 -1.55 6.59 -2.51
N GLY A 162 -2.47 5.63 -2.32
CA GLY A 162 -2.84 4.63 -3.32
C GLY A 162 -2.21 3.25 -3.09
N ARG A 163 -1.15 3.18 -2.28
CA ARG A 163 -0.40 1.95 -1.99
C ARG A 163 -0.11 1.76 -0.50
N ASN A 164 0.28 2.82 0.19
CA ASN A 164 0.66 2.90 1.58
C ASN A 164 -0.07 4.07 2.26
N VAL A 165 0.01 4.09 3.58
CA VAL A 165 -0.39 5.23 4.38
C VAL A 165 0.85 6.06 4.69
N LEU A 166 0.86 7.31 4.26
CA LEU A 166 1.83 8.31 4.71
C LEU A 166 1.40 8.84 6.07
N GLU A 167 2.18 8.54 7.11
CA GLU A 167 1.87 8.91 8.50
C GLU A 167 3.08 9.44 9.26
N ALA A 168 2.86 10.35 10.20
CA ALA A 168 3.90 10.86 11.10
C ALA A 168 3.85 10.14 12.46
N ILE A 169 4.79 9.20 12.69
CA ILE A 169 4.81 8.28 13.85
C ILE A 169 6.13 8.29 14.65
N GLY A 170 7.07 9.19 14.31
CA GLY A 170 8.45 9.19 14.80
C GLY A 170 8.63 9.48 16.29
N TYR A 171 8.50 8.46 17.15
CA TYR A 171 8.93 8.51 18.55
C TYR A 171 10.36 7.96 18.78
N GLY A 172 10.89 7.17 17.83
CA GLY A 172 12.16 6.46 18.00
C GLY A 172 13.37 7.01 17.23
N ASP A 173 13.16 7.77 16.15
CA ASP A 173 14.20 8.47 15.41
C ASP A 173 13.63 9.79 14.86
N ALA A 174 14.03 10.91 15.46
CA ALA A 174 13.58 12.24 15.05
C ALA A 174 14.00 12.61 13.60
N ASN A 175 14.94 11.87 13.01
CA ASN A 175 15.39 12.10 11.64
C ASN A 175 14.43 11.51 10.59
N ASP A 176 13.49 10.64 10.98
CA ASP A 176 12.61 9.93 10.05
C ASP A 176 11.17 9.87 10.57
N THR A 177 10.55 11.04 10.67
CA THR A 177 9.22 11.21 11.29
C THR A 177 8.08 10.69 10.42
N ILE A 178 8.16 10.87 9.11
CA ILE A 178 7.10 10.50 8.15
C ILE A 178 7.45 9.15 7.54
N LYS A 179 6.52 8.20 7.56
CA LYS A 179 6.72 6.84 7.09
C LYS A 179 5.70 6.47 6.02
N GLU A 180 6.14 5.64 5.07
CA GLU A 180 5.27 4.86 4.19
C GLU A 180 4.89 3.56 4.92
N THR A 181 3.71 3.51 5.53
CA THR A 181 3.24 2.33 6.26
C THR A 181 2.32 1.50 5.37
N PRO A 182 2.62 0.21 5.12
CA PRO A 182 1.72 -0.68 4.39
C PRO A 182 0.35 -0.78 5.07
N TRP A 183 -0.73 -0.90 4.28
CA TRP A 183 -2.09 -1.01 4.84
C TRP A 183 -2.24 -2.13 5.88
N SER A 184 -1.61 -3.28 5.66
CA SER A 184 -1.65 -4.41 6.60
C SER A 184 -1.01 -4.08 7.95
N SER A 185 0.08 -3.29 7.94
CA SER A 185 0.69 -2.76 9.17
C SER A 185 -0.21 -1.70 9.79
N PHE A 186 -0.76 -0.79 8.98
CA PHE A 186 -1.60 0.30 9.47
C PHE A 186 -2.87 -0.23 10.16
N SER A 187 -3.53 -1.21 9.53
CA SER A 187 -4.79 -1.81 9.96
C SER A 187 -4.65 -2.90 11.04
N SER A 188 -3.42 -3.22 11.44
CA SER A 188 -3.13 -4.14 12.54
C SER A 188 -3.35 -3.52 13.93
N LYS A 189 -3.35 -2.19 14.04
CA LYS A 189 -3.49 -1.49 15.32
C LYS A 189 -4.94 -1.52 15.83
N PRO A 190 -5.17 -1.28 17.13
CA PRO A 190 -6.51 -1.25 17.71
C PRO A 190 -7.42 -0.19 17.06
N ASN A 191 -8.73 -0.45 17.09
CA ASN A 191 -9.79 0.49 16.71
C ASN A 191 -9.51 1.30 15.44
N LEU A 192 -9.66 0.66 14.28
CA LEU A 192 -9.68 1.40 13.02
C LEU A 192 -10.91 2.29 12.94
N TRP A 193 -10.68 3.49 12.44
CA TRP A 193 -11.74 4.44 12.15
C TRP A 193 -12.19 4.27 10.71
N LYS A 194 -13.43 4.67 10.43
CA LYS A 194 -13.93 4.71 9.06
C LYS A 194 -13.03 5.60 8.21
N THR A 195 -12.53 5.08 7.09
CA THR A 195 -11.83 5.88 6.06
C THR A 195 -12.72 6.98 5.52
N ILE A 196 -12.18 8.19 5.36
CA ILE A 196 -12.91 9.36 4.89
C ILE A 196 -12.22 10.00 3.70
N SER A 197 -13.02 10.51 2.78
CA SER A 197 -12.60 11.58 1.88
C SER A 197 -13.05 12.91 2.49
N PRO A 198 -12.19 13.94 2.59
CA PRO A 198 -12.63 15.26 3.00
C PRO A 198 -13.81 15.75 2.14
N VAL A 199 -14.69 16.59 2.68
CA VAL A 199 -15.84 17.07 1.90
C VAL A 199 -15.46 18.35 1.16
N TRP A 200 -15.66 18.45 -0.16
CA TRP A 200 -15.49 19.70 -0.91
C TRP A 200 -16.68 19.95 -1.86
N GLN A 201 -16.64 21.06 -2.61
CA GLN A 201 -17.79 21.58 -3.38
C GLN A 201 -17.66 21.48 -4.88
N GLY A 202 -16.43 21.33 -5.35
CA GLY A 202 -16.09 21.18 -6.75
C GLY A 202 -14.61 20.92 -6.87
N ASP A 203 -14.25 20.24 -7.94
CA ASP A 203 -12.88 19.80 -8.19
C ASP A 203 -12.19 20.74 -9.19
N PHE A 204 -10.87 20.90 -9.07
CA PHE A 204 -10.10 21.76 -9.96
C PHE A 204 -8.65 21.29 -10.08
N ARG A 205 -8.06 21.53 -11.25
CA ARG A 205 -6.73 21.07 -11.63
C ARG A 205 -5.67 22.09 -11.26
N GLN A 206 -4.58 21.55 -10.74
CA GLN A 206 -3.43 22.33 -10.30
C GLN A 206 -2.17 21.74 -10.92
N ARG A 207 -1.25 22.62 -11.31
CA ARG A 207 0.13 22.25 -11.63
C ARG A 207 1.01 22.63 -10.45
N PHE A 208 2.06 21.88 -10.21
CA PHE A 208 3.01 22.09 -9.12
C PHE A 208 4.31 21.35 -9.44
N CYS A 209 5.36 21.70 -8.71
CA CYS A 209 6.57 20.91 -8.65
C CYS A 209 6.39 19.76 -7.65
N ASP A 210 6.67 18.53 -8.07
CA ASP A 210 6.59 17.30 -7.29
C ASP A 210 7.95 16.84 -6.73
N GLU A 211 9.00 17.63 -6.97
CA GLU A 211 10.35 17.36 -6.47
C GLU A 211 10.59 18.03 -5.10
N SER A 212 11.54 17.52 -4.31
CA SER A 212 11.93 18.20 -3.08
C SER A 212 12.64 19.54 -3.33
N VAL A 213 13.24 19.72 -4.51
CA VAL A 213 13.92 20.96 -4.96
C VAL A 213 13.48 21.28 -6.37
N CYS A 214 12.80 22.41 -6.56
CA CYS A 214 12.22 22.73 -7.86
C CYS A 214 13.16 23.59 -8.71
N TRP A 215 13.19 23.30 -10.00
CA TRP A 215 13.96 24.05 -10.98
C TRP A 215 13.09 25.10 -11.66
N HIS A 216 13.45 26.39 -11.54
CA HIS A 216 12.89 27.42 -12.41
C HIS A 216 13.67 27.45 -13.72
N ARG A 217 13.51 26.41 -14.54
CA ARG A 217 13.66 26.52 -16.00
C ARG A 217 12.26 26.50 -16.59
N GLN A 218 12.02 27.43 -17.50
CA GLN A 218 10.76 27.60 -18.19
C GLN A 218 10.36 26.25 -18.82
N ASN A 219 9.19 25.74 -18.40
CA ASN A 219 8.46 24.58 -18.92
C ASN A 219 9.05 23.20 -18.59
N ASP A 220 8.66 22.61 -17.46
CA ASP A 220 8.54 21.17 -17.35
C ASP A 220 7.14 20.81 -16.85
N ASN A 221 6.35 20.25 -17.75
CA ASN A 221 4.98 19.83 -17.51
C ASN A 221 4.99 18.66 -16.52
N GLY A 222 4.67 18.94 -15.25
CA GLY A 222 4.56 17.97 -14.15
C GLY A 222 3.44 16.94 -14.37
N VAL A 223 3.66 16.02 -15.30
CA VAL A 223 2.82 14.83 -15.50
C VAL A 223 3.45 13.68 -14.75
N LEU A 224 2.80 13.27 -13.67
CA LEU A 224 3.14 12.06 -12.95
C LEU A 224 2.19 10.92 -13.35
N TYR A 225 2.79 9.82 -13.81
CA TYR A 225 2.11 8.57 -14.08
C TYR A 225 1.61 7.90 -12.79
N LEU A 226 0.33 7.52 -12.76
CA LEU A 226 -0.24 6.64 -11.74
C LEU A 226 0.13 5.18 -12.06
N LEU A 227 0.94 4.53 -11.22
CA LEU A 227 1.12 3.07 -11.26
C LEU A 227 0.10 2.40 -10.33
N GLY A 228 -1.09 2.16 -10.87
CA GLY A 228 -2.14 1.36 -10.26
C GLY A 228 -3.46 1.47 -11.04
N ASN A 229 -4.26 0.40 -11.06
CA ASN A 229 -5.60 0.42 -11.67
C ASN A 229 -6.43 1.54 -11.02
N GLN A 230 -6.69 2.59 -11.81
CA GLN A 230 -7.32 3.84 -11.38
C GLN A 230 -8.76 3.58 -10.93
N THR A 231 -8.98 3.61 -9.62
CA THR A 231 -10.28 3.95 -9.02
C THR A 231 -10.49 5.46 -9.19
N ARG A 232 -11.72 5.89 -9.46
CA ARG A 232 -12.07 7.29 -9.76
C ARG A 232 -11.60 8.23 -8.65
N THR A 233 -10.58 9.04 -8.90
CA THR A 233 -10.07 10.07 -7.97
C THR A 233 -10.31 11.46 -8.51
N THR A 234 -10.51 12.42 -7.61
CA THR A 234 -10.56 13.85 -7.94
C THR A 234 -9.17 14.48 -7.96
N TRP A 235 -9.00 15.61 -8.64
CA TRP A 235 -7.73 16.33 -8.77
C TRP A 235 -7.22 16.85 -7.42
N LEU A 236 -8.12 17.29 -6.54
CA LEU A 236 -7.76 17.72 -5.18
C LEU A 236 -7.21 16.57 -4.32
N GLN A 237 -7.83 15.40 -4.39
CA GLN A 237 -7.37 14.19 -3.69
C GLN A 237 -5.99 13.75 -4.14
N GLU A 238 -5.76 13.75 -5.45
CA GLU A 238 -4.46 13.44 -6.02
C GLU A 238 -3.40 14.45 -5.55
N MET A 239 -3.73 15.74 -5.58
CA MET A 239 -2.82 16.79 -5.10
C MET A 239 -2.47 16.59 -3.62
N ALA A 240 -3.44 16.30 -2.75
CA ALA A 240 -3.20 16.08 -1.33
C ALA A 240 -2.24 14.90 -1.08
N ALA A 241 -2.44 13.77 -1.75
CA ALA A 241 -1.53 12.63 -1.63
C ALA A 241 -0.11 12.94 -2.14
N ARG A 242 0.01 13.65 -3.27
CA ARG A 242 1.31 14.08 -3.81
C ARG A 242 2.00 15.08 -2.89
N SER A 243 1.25 16.01 -2.34
CA SER A 243 1.71 16.97 -1.34
C SER A 243 2.28 16.26 -0.11
N ALA A 244 1.60 15.23 0.39
CA ALA A 244 2.11 14.40 1.48
C ALA A 244 3.41 13.68 1.09
N TYR A 245 3.50 13.15 -0.13
CA TYR A 245 4.70 12.46 -0.62
C TYR A 245 5.91 13.40 -0.75
N VAL A 246 5.71 14.62 -1.26
CA VAL A 246 6.78 15.65 -1.31
C VAL A 246 7.29 15.96 0.10
N LYS A 247 6.38 16.12 1.06
CA LYS A 247 6.73 16.36 2.48
C LYS A 247 7.51 15.20 3.08
N TYR A 248 7.12 13.96 2.77
CA TYR A 248 7.89 12.76 3.11
C TYR A 248 9.32 12.82 2.54
N LYS A 249 9.49 13.18 1.26
CA LYS A 249 10.81 13.31 0.62
C LYS A 249 11.69 14.41 1.21
N ILE A 250 11.10 15.53 1.60
CA ILE A 250 11.81 16.62 2.28
C ILE A 250 12.20 16.18 3.71
N GLY A 251 11.33 15.43 4.36
CA GLY A 251 11.47 14.95 5.72
C GLY A 251 10.97 15.95 6.76
N ALA A 252 10.79 15.45 7.98
CA ALA A 252 10.28 16.23 9.09
C ALA A 252 10.78 15.71 10.44
N SER A 253 10.68 16.56 11.45
CA SER A 253 10.86 16.20 12.86
C SER A 253 9.51 16.03 13.55
N TYR A 254 9.44 15.17 14.56
CA TYR A 254 8.20 14.93 15.28
C TYR A 254 7.93 16.02 16.32
N THR A 255 6.66 16.37 16.51
CA THR A 255 6.21 17.25 17.60
C THR A 255 4.97 16.67 18.27
N LEU A 256 4.87 16.83 19.59
CA LEU A 256 3.65 16.52 20.35
C LEU A 256 2.59 17.61 20.23
N SER A 257 3.02 18.81 19.80
CA SER A 257 2.15 19.95 19.62
C SER A 257 1.16 19.71 18.49
N ALA A 258 -0.05 20.23 18.65
CA ALA A 258 -1.00 20.37 17.55
C ALA A 258 -0.52 21.40 16.51
N TYR A 259 0.40 22.31 16.90
CA TYR A 259 1.05 23.22 15.96
C TYR A 259 2.05 22.47 15.10
N PHE A 260 1.96 22.67 13.79
CA PHE A 260 2.90 22.14 12.82
C PHE A 260 3.64 23.27 12.10
N THR A 261 4.86 22.98 11.67
CA THR A 261 5.59 23.83 10.73
C THR A 261 5.65 23.11 9.39
N PRO A 262 5.12 23.69 8.30
CA PRO A 262 5.16 23.05 6.99
C PRO A 262 6.58 22.81 6.49
N ALA A 263 6.82 21.65 5.89
CA ALA A 263 8.00 21.39 5.10
C ALA A 263 7.95 22.27 3.84
N ARG A 264 9.09 22.87 3.48
CA ARG A 264 9.20 23.78 2.33
C ARG A 264 10.15 23.21 1.30
N GLN A 265 9.71 23.18 0.05
CA GLN A 265 10.57 22.77 -1.07
C GLN A 265 11.76 23.71 -1.22
N GLY A 266 12.86 23.14 -1.68
CA GLY A 266 14.00 23.91 -2.14
C GLY A 266 13.72 24.55 -3.49
N LEU A 267 14.61 25.44 -3.89
CA LEU A 267 14.52 26.20 -5.14
C LEU A 267 15.91 26.30 -5.77
N SER A 268 16.01 25.95 -7.05
CA SER A 268 17.23 26.13 -7.86
C SER A 268 16.92 26.94 -9.13
N TYR A 269 17.66 28.04 -9.35
CA TYR A 269 17.51 28.87 -10.56
C TYR A 269 18.81 29.62 -10.90
N TRP A 270 18.89 30.16 -12.12
CA TRP A 270 20.00 31.00 -12.57
C TRP A 270 19.58 32.47 -12.60
N THR A 271 20.39 33.37 -12.04
CA THR A 271 20.14 34.81 -12.02
C THR A 271 20.41 35.43 -13.39
N LYS A 272 19.50 35.26 -14.36
CA LYS A 272 19.66 35.87 -15.68
C LYS A 272 19.55 37.41 -15.69
N SER A 273 19.04 38.06 -14.62
CA SER A 273 18.51 39.43 -14.74
C SER A 273 18.87 40.44 -13.65
N PHE A 274 19.93 40.24 -12.86
CA PHE A 274 20.47 41.31 -11.99
C PHE A 274 21.84 41.74 -12.49
N CYS A 275 21.87 42.29 -13.70
CA CYS A 275 23.06 42.98 -14.18
C CYS A 275 22.90 44.45 -13.82
N SER A 276 23.92 45.01 -13.19
CA SER A 276 24.06 46.46 -13.10
C SER A 276 23.92 47.04 -14.51
N PRO A 277 23.17 48.14 -14.73
CA PRO A 277 23.14 48.81 -16.03
C PRO A 277 24.51 49.33 -16.46
N PHE A 278 25.52 49.24 -15.59
CA PHE A 278 26.90 49.67 -15.82
C PHE A 278 27.90 48.51 -16.02
N ALA A 279 27.45 47.25 -16.06
CA ALA A 279 28.34 46.09 -16.26
C ALA A 279 28.45 45.68 -17.74
N SER A 280 29.67 45.45 -18.23
CA SER A 280 29.95 45.06 -19.62
C SER A 280 29.63 43.60 -19.95
N GLN A 281 29.53 42.72 -18.93
CA GLN A 281 29.11 41.33 -19.08
C GLN A 281 28.27 40.88 -17.87
N CYS A 282 27.19 40.17 -18.15
CA CYS A 282 26.33 39.56 -17.15
C CYS A 282 26.92 38.23 -16.66
N GLN A 283 27.38 38.17 -15.41
CA GLN A 283 27.74 36.90 -14.79
C GLN A 283 26.50 36.20 -14.22
N MET A 284 26.10 35.09 -14.83
CA MET A 284 25.01 34.25 -14.32
C MET A 284 25.48 33.50 -13.07
N THR A 285 24.76 33.67 -11.96
CA THR A 285 25.00 32.92 -10.73
C THR A 285 23.87 31.94 -10.50
N LYS A 286 24.21 30.69 -10.15
CA LYS A 286 23.22 29.69 -9.71
C LYS A 286 22.83 30.00 -8.27
N VAL A 287 21.54 30.20 -8.02
CA VAL A 287 20.97 30.35 -6.68
C VAL A 287 20.28 29.04 -6.31
N GLU A 288 20.72 28.45 -5.20
CA GLU A 288 20.12 27.24 -4.64
C GLU A 288 19.69 27.49 -3.19
N ARG A 289 18.41 27.25 -2.92
CA ARG A 289 17.84 27.16 -1.57
C ARG A 289 17.53 25.71 -1.29
N LYS A 290 18.11 25.18 -0.22
CA LYS A 290 17.86 23.82 0.24
C LYS A 290 16.42 23.68 0.77
N PRO A 291 15.81 22.49 0.65
CA PRO A 291 14.51 22.25 1.26
C PRO A 291 14.61 22.34 2.78
N ILE A 292 13.52 22.79 3.40
CA ILE A 292 13.42 22.96 4.85
C ILE A 292 12.47 21.90 5.38
N ARG A 293 12.95 21.13 6.36
CA ARG A 293 12.18 20.07 7.02
C ARG A 293 10.97 20.66 7.75
N GLY A 294 9.88 19.89 7.77
CA GLY A 294 8.69 20.22 8.56
C GLY A 294 8.83 19.79 10.02
N PHE A 295 7.86 20.22 10.84
CA PHE A 295 7.64 19.71 12.19
C PHE A 295 6.19 19.22 12.27
N TYR A 296 5.99 17.91 12.41
CA TYR A 296 4.66 17.31 12.32
C TYR A 296 4.35 16.37 13.47
N ARG A 297 3.11 16.47 13.94
CA ARG A 297 2.31 15.34 14.43
C ARG A 297 1.52 14.75 13.26
N CYS A 298 0.90 13.58 13.46
CA CYS A 298 0.13 12.88 12.44
C CYS A 298 -0.97 13.74 11.78
N ASP A 299 -1.72 14.51 12.58
CA ASP A 299 -2.73 15.44 12.11
C ASP A 299 -2.15 16.68 11.43
N GLY A 300 -1.03 17.21 11.92
CA GLY A 300 -0.29 18.29 11.26
C GLY A 300 0.17 17.91 9.85
N LEU A 301 0.65 16.68 9.64
CA LEU A 301 1.01 16.18 8.30
C LEU A 301 -0.23 16.12 7.39
N VAL A 302 -1.34 15.57 7.88
CA VAL A 302 -2.59 15.45 7.11
C VAL A 302 -3.11 16.84 6.70
N LEU A 303 -3.13 17.78 7.65
CA LEU A 303 -3.58 19.15 7.42
C LEU A 303 -2.67 19.88 6.45
N ASP A 304 -1.36 19.79 6.60
CA ASP A 304 -0.42 20.44 5.69
C ASP A 304 -0.55 19.90 4.26
N ALA A 305 -0.70 18.58 4.11
CA ALA A 305 -0.88 17.96 2.81
C ALA A 305 -2.16 18.46 2.11
N TRP A 306 -3.29 18.49 2.81
CA TRP A 306 -4.55 18.96 2.28
C TRP A 306 -4.62 20.47 2.12
N THR A 307 -4.02 21.26 3.01
CA THR A 307 -3.99 22.72 2.87
C THR A 307 -3.05 23.20 1.76
N SER A 308 -2.04 22.43 1.37
CA SER A 308 -1.31 22.72 0.13
C SER A 308 -2.21 22.69 -1.11
N THR A 309 -3.35 22.00 -1.09
CA THR A 309 -4.31 22.05 -2.22
C THR A 309 -5.06 23.40 -2.30
N ALA A 310 -5.00 24.22 -1.24
CA ALA A 310 -5.63 25.54 -1.14
C ALA A 310 -4.61 26.65 -1.43
N ILE A 311 -4.31 26.86 -2.72
CA ILE A 311 -3.24 27.75 -3.20
C ILE A 311 -3.25 29.17 -2.59
N ARG A 312 -4.42 29.74 -2.30
CA ARG A 312 -4.53 31.14 -1.82
C ARG A 312 -4.61 31.28 -0.31
N GLY A 313 -4.85 30.19 0.42
CA GLY A 313 -5.16 30.21 1.86
C GLY A 313 -4.45 29.15 2.69
N GLY A 314 -3.52 28.42 2.09
CA GLY A 314 -2.79 27.31 2.72
C GLY A 314 -1.28 27.38 2.49
N THR A 315 -0.66 26.21 2.36
CA THR A 315 0.78 26.01 2.29
C THR A 315 1.18 25.45 0.92
N PRO A 316 1.01 26.23 -0.16
CA PRO A 316 1.19 25.70 -1.51
C PRO A 316 2.61 25.18 -1.73
N LEU A 317 2.72 24.17 -2.58
CA LEU A 317 3.97 23.74 -3.17
C LEU A 317 4.55 24.84 -4.07
N LEU A 318 5.85 24.78 -4.30
CA LEU A 318 6.56 25.75 -5.13
C LEU A 318 6.11 25.63 -6.59
N GLY A 319 5.91 26.77 -7.24
CA GLY A 319 5.42 26.84 -8.62
C GLY A 319 3.97 26.39 -8.80
N GLN A 320 3.21 26.26 -7.71
CA GLN A 320 1.84 25.79 -7.78
C GLN A 320 0.90 26.84 -8.41
N GLU A 321 0.12 26.42 -9.40
CA GLU A 321 -0.82 27.27 -10.13
C GLU A 321 -2.13 26.54 -10.44
N ILE A 322 -3.22 27.29 -10.54
CA ILE A 322 -4.51 26.76 -10.99
C ILE A 322 -4.50 26.73 -12.51
N TYR A 323 -4.53 25.53 -13.08
CA TYR A 323 -4.52 25.36 -14.53
C TYR A 323 -5.92 25.21 -15.13
N ALA A 324 -6.87 24.65 -14.38
CA ALA A 324 -8.27 24.58 -14.82
C ALA A 324 -9.22 24.49 -13.62
N ALA A 325 -10.24 25.35 -13.58
CA ALA A 325 -11.29 25.31 -12.57
C ALA A 325 -12.66 25.59 -13.21
N PRO A 326 -13.74 24.94 -12.75
CA PRO A 326 -15.09 25.20 -13.28
C PRO A 326 -15.54 26.66 -13.05
N HIS A 327 -15.26 27.20 -11.86
CA HIS A 327 -15.54 28.58 -11.50
C HIS A 327 -14.60 29.04 -10.37
N GLN A 328 -14.26 30.34 -10.33
CA GLN A 328 -13.37 30.89 -9.30
C GLN A 328 -13.93 30.72 -7.88
N SER A 329 -15.27 30.74 -7.74
CA SER A 329 -15.93 30.53 -6.45
C SER A 329 -15.68 29.15 -5.83
N VAL A 330 -15.42 28.11 -6.65
CA VAL A 330 -15.07 26.76 -6.16
C VAL A 330 -13.72 26.80 -5.45
N VAL A 331 -12.75 27.45 -6.07
CA VAL A 331 -11.40 27.65 -5.53
C VAL A 331 -11.47 28.47 -4.24
N ASP A 332 -12.21 29.58 -4.25
CA ASP A 332 -12.31 30.46 -3.07
C ASP A 332 -13.04 29.79 -1.90
N SER A 333 -14.08 28.99 -2.19
CA SER A 333 -14.78 28.17 -1.20
C SER A 333 -13.85 27.15 -0.55
N TRP A 334 -13.05 26.46 -1.37
CA TRP A 334 -12.07 25.49 -0.87
C TRP A 334 -10.96 26.15 -0.04
N ASN A 335 -10.44 27.30 -0.47
CA ASN A 335 -9.46 28.06 0.31
C ASN A 335 -10.01 28.43 1.69
N ARG A 336 -11.25 28.95 1.76
CA ARG A 336 -11.90 29.26 3.04
C ARG A 336 -12.06 28.03 3.92
N GLN A 337 -12.49 26.92 3.34
CA GLN A 337 -12.65 25.67 4.06
C GLN A 337 -11.31 25.21 4.67
N MET A 338 -10.23 25.18 3.89
CA MET A 338 -8.92 24.78 4.41
C MET A 338 -8.38 25.76 5.46
N SER A 339 -8.52 27.07 5.26
CA SER A 339 -8.15 28.08 6.26
C SER A 339 -8.95 27.90 7.56
N TYR A 340 -10.22 27.52 7.48
CA TYR A 340 -11.03 27.18 8.64
C TYR A 340 -10.51 25.93 9.38
N GLN A 341 -10.14 24.88 8.64
CA GLN A 341 -9.65 23.62 9.21
C GLN A 341 -8.34 23.79 9.99
N ILE A 342 -7.47 24.72 9.55
CA ILE A 342 -6.20 25.01 10.22
C ILE A 342 -6.28 26.10 11.29
N ALA A 343 -7.48 26.62 11.58
CA ALA A 343 -7.65 27.57 12.67
C ALA A 343 -7.25 26.94 14.01
N TRP A 344 -6.50 27.67 14.81
CA TRP A 344 -5.87 27.23 16.07
C TRP A 344 -6.79 26.48 17.05
N ASN A 345 -8.06 26.88 17.14
CA ASN A 345 -9.05 26.23 18.03
C ASN A 345 -9.66 24.94 17.46
N ARG A 346 -9.27 24.52 16.25
CA ARG A 346 -9.78 23.33 15.55
C ARG A 346 -8.77 22.19 15.51
N ILE A 347 -7.48 22.52 15.55
CA ILE A 347 -6.39 21.53 15.61
C ILE A 347 -6.15 21.18 17.07
N ILE A 348 -6.94 20.24 17.60
CA ILE A 348 -6.82 19.80 19.00
C ILE A 348 -6.27 18.37 19.04
N THR A 349 -6.94 17.46 18.35
CA THR A 349 -6.61 16.05 18.33
C THR A 349 -6.72 15.48 16.90
N PRO A 350 -6.02 14.38 16.61
CA PRO A 350 -6.21 13.62 15.37
C PRO A 350 -7.67 13.23 15.11
N ALA A 351 -8.40 12.82 16.15
CA ALA A 351 -9.83 12.52 16.05
C ALA A 351 -10.66 13.74 15.64
N ASN A 352 -10.38 14.92 16.19
CA ASN A 352 -11.09 16.15 15.84
C ASN A 352 -10.81 16.57 14.40
N VAL A 353 -9.55 16.48 13.94
CA VAL A 353 -9.20 16.77 12.54
C VAL A 353 -9.91 15.81 11.60
N HIS A 354 -9.92 14.51 11.91
CA HIS A 354 -10.66 13.50 11.16
C HIS A 354 -12.17 13.81 11.09
N ALA A 355 -12.78 14.23 12.20
CA ALA A 355 -14.19 14.61 12.23
C ALA A 355 -14.45 15.89 11.41
N ASN A 356 -13.62 16.93 11.57
CA ASN A 356 -13.83 18.22 10.92
C ASN A 356 -13.68 18.14 9.39
N LEU A 357 -12.82 17.27 8.86
CA LEU A 357 -12.66 17.08 7.42
C LEU A 357 -13.91 16.48 6.75
N GLN A 358 -14.79 15.84 7.52
CA GLN A 358 -16.07 15.29 7.03
C GLN A 358 -17.19 16.33 6.96
N GLN A 359 -16.94 17.56 7.40
CA GLN A 359 -17.96 18.60 7.52
C GLN A 359 -17.70 19.73 6.53
N ARG A 360 -18.79 20.27 5.96
CA ARG A 360 -18.76 21.54 5.23
C ARG A 360 -18.86 22.67 6.23
N ASN A 361 -17.71 23.22 6.59
CA ASN A 361 -17.61 24.35 7.50
C ASN A 361 -17.11 25.55 6.69
N TRP A 362 -18.00 26.50 6.46
CA TRP A 362 -17.77 27.75 5.74
C TRP A 362 -18.42 28.89 6.50
#